data_AF-A0A4W2GIB1-F1
#
_entry.id   AF-A0A4W2GIB1-F1
#
_cell.length_a   1.000
_cell.length_b   1.000
_cell.length_c   1.000
_cell.angle_alpha   90.00
_cell.angle_beta   90.00
_cell.angle_gamma   90.00
#
_symmetry.space_group_name_H-M   'P 1'
#
loop_
_entity.id
_entity.type
_entity.pdbx_description
1 polymer ?
#
loop_
_entity_poly.entity_id
_entity_poly.type
_entity_poly.pdbx_seq_one_letter_code
_entity_poly.pdbx_strand_id
1 'polypeptide(L)'
;MEQEGPCLLCQASPAPLLRSHITEGRRPMDAHSLCYNFTVDSQPRPGQPWCVVQGQVDGKVFLSYDCGRAKIQFTSPLGEEVKTTKAWETQTETLRDIGDLLREQLPDVTSEKHPLTLQGRMTCRCEDDGHISGSWQFGFSGQICLLFDSENGHWTEVHSGGRRMREKWEKDRAVSNFFKKVSMGDCQAWLRDFLRGGMGAGKKVQDGGDICI
;
A
#
# COMPACT_ATOMS: atom_id res chain seq x y z
N MET A 1 -66.72 -31.59 -19.23
CA MET A 1 -66.26 -32.02 -17.88
C MET A 1 -64.80 -31.63 -17.82
N GLU A 2 -64.46 -30.41 -17.38
CA GLU A 2 -64.34 -30.05 -15.96
C GLU A 2 -63.67 -31.16 -15.14
N GLN A 3 -62.42 -30.98 -14.70
CA GLN A 3 -62.14 -30.40 -13.38
C GLN A 3 -60.63 -30.20 -13.13
N GLU A 4 -60.37 -29.30 -12.18
CA GLU A 4 -59.13 -28.64 -11.78
C GLU A 4 -58.28 -29.41 -10.75
N GLY A 5 -56.96 -29.16 -10.78
CA GLY A 5 -56.06 -29.05 -9.60
C GLY A 5 -55.34 -30.32 -9.05
N PRO A 6 -54.25 -30.19 -8.25
CA PRO A 6 -53.34 -29.05 -8.03
C PRO A 6 -51.83 -29.37 -8.25
N CYS A 7 -51.02 -28.31 -8.41
CA CYS A 7 -49.55 -28.32 -8.31
C CYS A 7 -49.08 -28.70 -6.89
N LEU A 8 -48.13 -29.64 -6.76
CA LEU A 8 -47.22 -29.74 -5.61
C LEU A 8 -45.92 -30.50 -5.96
N LEU A 9 -44.80 -29.82 -5.72
CA LEU A 9 -43.49 -30.31 -5.28
C LEU A 9 -42.62 -31.14 -6.24
N CYS A 10 -41.71 -30.45 -6.93
CA CYS A 10 -40.41 -31.01 -7.29
C CYS A 10 -39.64 -31.34 -6.01
N GLN A 11 -39.48 -32.63 -5.71
CA GLN A 11 -38.56 -33.07 -4.66
C GLN A 11 -37.11 -32.87 -5.14
N ALA A 12 -36.39 -31.96 -4.52
CA ALA A 12 -34.94 -31.88 -4.64
C ALA A 12 -34.31 -32.80 -3.58
N SER A 13 -33.55 -33.82 -4.03
CA SER A 13 -32.72 -34.63 -3.15
C SER A 13 -31.70 -33.75 -2.39
N PRO A 14 -31.47 -33.99 -1.09
CA PRO A 14 -30.39 -33.29 -0.39
C PRO A 14 -29.04 -33.85 -0.83
N ALA A 15 -28.18 -32.98 -1.35
CA ALA A 15 -26.77 -33.30 -1.60
C ALA A 15 -26.04 -33.53 -0.25
N PRO A 16 -25.08 -34.46 -0.18
CA PRO A 16 -24.37 -34.74 1.05
C PRO A 16 -23.47 -33.55 1.43
N LEU A 17 -23.60 -33.09 2.68
CA LEU A 17 -22.71 -32.08 3.25
C LEU A 17 -21.30 -32.67 3.36
N LEU A 18 -20.35 -32.13 2.59
CA LEU A 18 -18.93 -32.34 2.85
C LEU A 18 -18.62 -31.81 4.25
N ARG A 19 -18.29 -32.71 5.18
CA ARG A 19 -17.64 -32.37 6.44
C ARG A 19 -16.30 -31.72 6.10
N SER A 20 -16.23 -30.40 6.20
CA SER A 20 -14.95 -29.70 6.29
C SER A 20 -14.30 -30.13 7.60
N HIS A 21 -13.18 -30.85 7.49
CA HIS A 21 -12.27 -31.00 8.61
C HIS A 21 -11.74 -29.60 8.93
N ILE A 22 -12.19 -29.05 10.05
CA ILE A 22 -11.64 -27.83 10.63
C ILE A 22 -10.23 -28.18 11.07
N THR A 23 -9.24 -27.95 10.21
CA THR A 23 -7.89 -27.69 10.69
C THR A 23 -7.99 -26.46 11.57
N GLU A 24 -7.68 -26.64 12.85
CA GLU A 24 -7.67 -25.60 13.87
C GLU A 24 -6.92 -24.38 13.33
N GLY A 25 -7.69 -23.37 12.93
CA GLY A 25 -7.18 -22.19 12.29
C GLY A 25 -6.31 -21.45 13.30
N ARG A 26 -5.00 -21.39 13.02
CA ARG A 26 -4.17 -20.29 13.53
C ARG A 26 -4.97 -19.02 13.24
N ARG A 27 -5.35 -18.28 14.29
CA ARG A 27 -5.96 -16.95 14.13
C ARG A 27 -5.06 -16.17 13.17
N PRO A 28 -5.59 -15.47 12.15
CA PRO A 28 -4.76 -14.56 11.37
C PRO A 28 -4.01 -13.70 12.38
N MET A 29 -2.68 -13.78 12.37
CA MET A 29 -1.91 -12.78 13.09
C MET A 29 -2.33 -11.44 12.46
N ASP A 30 -2.58 -10.43 13.29
CA ASP A 30 -2.90 -9.11 12.79
C ASP A 30 -1.67 -8.64 12.01
N ALA A 31 -1.69 -8.83 10.69
CA ALA A 31 -0.53 -8.61 9.84
C ALA A 31 -0.22 -7.11 9.82
N HIS A 32 0.85 -6.73 10.51
CA HIS A 32 1.22 -5.34 10.63
C HIS A 32 1.77 -4.78 9.32
N SER A 33 1.31 -3.60 8.94
CA SER A 33 1.74 -2.96 7.70
C SER A 33 1.90 -1.46 7.83
N LEU A 34 2.93 -0.95 7.15
CA LEU A 34 3.16 0.48 6.96
C LEU A 34 3.01 0.80 5.47
N CYS A 35 2.11 1.73 5.16
CA CYS A 35 1.83 2.14 3.79
C CYS A 35 1.99 3.65 3.62
N TYR A 36 2.52 4.07 2.47
CA TYR A 36 2.51 5.48 2.05
C TYR A 36 1.89 5.59 0.66
N ASN A 37 0.82 6.37 0.56
CA ASN A 37 0.11 6.65 -0.69
C ASN A 37 0.54 8.03 -1.18
N PHE A 38 1.23 8.07 -2.32
CA PHE A 38 1.69 9.25 -3.03
C PHE A 38 0.67 9.63 -4.09
N THR A 39 0.39 10.92 -4.19
CA THR A 39 -0.33 11.53 -5.30
C THR A 39 0.53 12.65 -5.84
N VAL A 40 1.01 12.51 -7.06
CA VAL A 40 1.91 13.45 -7.74
C VAL A 40 1.22 13.98 -8.99
N ASP A 41 0.98 15.29 -9.00
CA ASP A 41 0.33 16.00 -10.09
C ASP A 41 1.38 16.73 -10.94
N SER A 42 1.39 16.46 -12.25
CA SER A 42 2.29 17.13 -13.18
C SER A 42 1.93 18.61 -13.41
N GLN A 43 0.66 18.98 -13.22
CA GLN A 43 0.14 20.33 -13.43
C GLN A 43 -0.90 20.69 -12.36
N PRO A 44 -0.48 20.90 -11.10
CA PRO A 44 -1.39 21.26 -10.03
C PRO A 44 -2.07 22.60 -10.31
N ARG A 45 -3.30 22.77 -9.83
CA ARG A 45 -3.96 24.08 -9.89
C ARG A 45 -3.26 25.09 -8.98
N PRO A 46 -3.35 26.40 -9.27
CA PRO A 46 -2.83 27.43 -8.37
C PRO A 46 -3.30 27.21 -6.93
N GLY A 47 -2.35 27.21 -6.00
CA GLY A 47 -2.63 26.99 -4.57
C GLY A 47 -2.71 25.54 -4.12
N GLN A 48 -2.81 24.55 -5.03
CA GLN A 48 -2.77 23.12 -4.67
C GLN A 48 -1.33 22.61 -4.56
N PRO A 49 -1.08 21.58 -3.73
CA PRO A 49 0.21 20.89 -3.70
C PRO A 49 0.38 20.04 -4.96
N TRP A 50 1.61 19.96 -5.47
CA TRP A 50 1.96 19.03 -6.55
C TRP A 50 2.20 17.61 -6.04
N CYS A 51 2.49 17.45 -4.74
CA CYS A 51 2.70 16.17 -4.09
C CYS A 51 1.97 16.10 -2.76
N VAL A 52 1.18 15.04 -2.57
CA VAL A 52 0.58 14.68 -1.29
C VAL A 52 0.91 13.24 -0.95
N VAL A 53 1.34 12.99 0.29
CA VAL A 53 1.62 11.66 0.82
C VAL A 53 0.72 11.38 2.01
N GLN A 54 0.02 10.25 2.01
CA GLN A 54 -0.76 9.78 3.16
C GLN A 54 -0.11 8.53 3.76
N GLY A 55 0.29 8.62 5.04
CA GLY A 55 0.86 7.51 5.79
C GLY A 55 -0.21 6.73 6.55
N GLN A 56 -0.14 5.40 6.51
CA GLN A 56 -1.05 4.49 7.19
C GLN A 56 -0.29 3.41 7.94
N VAL A 57 -0.72 3.11 9.16
CA VAL A 57 -0.34 1.90 9.91
C VAL A 57 -1.58 1.04 10.04
N ASP A 58 -1.51 -0.21 9.61
CA ASP A 58 -2.63 -1.17 9.65
C ASP A 58 -3.92 -0.60 9.04
N GLY A 59 -3.77 0.10 7.92
CA GLY A 59 -4.86 0.77 7.19
C GLY A 59 -5.39 2.05 7.83
N LYS A 60 -4.92 2.44 9.02
CA LYS A 60 -5.34 3.68 9.70
C LYS A 60 -4.41 4.83 9.34
N VAL A 61 -4.98 5.90 8.80
CA VAL A 61 -4.22 7.11 8.44
C VAL A 61 -3.70 7.79 9.71
N PHE A 62 -2.42 8.16 9.71
CA PHE A 62 -1.80 8.91 10.81
C PHE A 62 -1.18 10.23 10.38
N LEU A 63 -0.84 10.39 9.09
CA LEU A 63 -0.34 11.64 8.54
C LEU A 63 -0.84 11.92 7.13
N SER A 64 -0.83 13.21 6.81
CA SER A 64 -0.87 13.76 5.46
C SER A 64 0.30 14.74 5.32
N TYR A 65 1.13 14.55 4.30
CA TYR A 65 2.32 15.35 4.03
C TYR A 65 2.23 15.97 2.64
N ASP A 66 2.19 17.30 2.59
CA ASP A 66 2.48 18.06 1.38
C ASP A 66 4.00 18.04 1.17
N CYS A 67 4.47 17.05 0.41
CA CYS A 67 5.90 16.85 0.18
C CYS A 67 6.51 17.93 -0.71
N GLY A 68 5.65 18.65 -1.46
CA GLY A 68 6.06 19.78 -2.29
C GLY A 68 6.34 21.06 -1.53
N ARG A 69 5.70 21.27 -0.37
CA ARG A 69 5.90 22.45 0.49
C ARG A 69 6.49 22.13 1.85
N ALA A 70 6.90 20.89 2.07
CA ALA A 70 7.42 20.41 3.34
C ALA A 70 6.42 20.57 4.51
N LYS A 71 5.11 20.43 4.28
CA LYS A 71 4.08 20.69 5.31
C LYS A 71 3.39 19.40 5.75
N ILE A 72 3.44 19.11 7.04
CA ILE A 72 2.93 17.87 7.62
C ILE A 72 1.70 18.16 8.49
N GLN A 73 0.70 17.31 8.39
CA GLN A 73 -0.49 17.28 9.22
C GLN A 73 -0.71 15.89 9.76
N PHE A 74 -0.79 15.75 11.08
CA PHE A 74 -1.13 14.49 11.73
C PHE A 74 -2.65 14.39 11.88
N THR A 75 -3.19 13.22 11.57
CA THR A 75 -4.65 13.00 11.44
C THR A 75 -5.23 12.14 12.55
N SER A 76 -4.38 11.61 13.43
CA SER A 76 -4.76 10.81 14.59
C SER A 76 -3.73 10.91 15.72
N PRO A 77 -4.07 10.51 16.97
CA PRO A 77 -3.11 10.47 18.08
C PRO A 77 -1.87 9.63 17.79
N LEU A 78 -2.02 8.58 16.97
CA LEU A 78 -0.91 7.76 16.47
C LEU A 78 0.17 8.61 15.77
N GLY A 79 -0.24 9.68 15.09
CA GLY A 79 0.68 10.60 14.44
C GLY A 79 1.61 11.32 15.42
N GLU A 80 1.13 11.66 16.62
CA GLU A 80 1.96 12.28 17.66
C GLU A 80 2.96 11.26 18.24
N GLU A 81 2.58 10.00 18.37
CA GLU A 81 3.48 8.92 18.78
C GLU A 81 4.60 8.73 17.75
N VAL A 82 4.26 8.71 16.44
CA VAL A 82 5.23 8.56 15.35
C VAL A 82 6.32 9.64 15.38
N LYS A 83 5.98 10.91 15.70
CA LYS A 83 6.96 12.01 15.78
C LYS A 83 8.10 11.75 16.75
N THR A 84 7.86 10.95 17.78
CA THR A 84 8.84 10.66 18.82
C THR A 84 9.79 9.53 18.45
N THR A 85 9.56 8.87 17.31
CA THR A 85 10.40 7.77 16.82
C THR A 85 11.66 8.30 16.12
N LYS A 86 12.74 7.52 16.18
CA LYS A 86 13.95 7.78 15.40
C LYS A 86 13.68 7.68 13.89
N ALA A 87 12.82 6.75 13.50
CA ALA A 87 12.34 6.60 12.13
C ALA A 87 11.87 7.93 11.52
N TRP A 88 11.15 8.75 12.28
CA TRP A 88 10.58 10.01 11.80
C TRP A 88 11.62 11.02 11.29
N GLU A 89 12.82 11.03 11.88
CA GLU A 89 13.89 11.98 11.53
C GLU A 89 14.29 11.88 10.05
N THR A 90 14.36 10.65 9.52
CA THR A 90 14.74 10.40 8.11
C THR A 90 13.54 10.21 7.20
N GLN A 91 12.38 9.86 7.76
CA GLN A 91 11.19 9.52 6.99
C GLN A 91 10.71 10.66 6.09
N THR A 92 10.69 11.89 6.58
CA THR A 92 10.13 13.03 5.82
C THR A 92 10.98 13.43 4.61
N GLU A 93 12.30 13.22 4.69
CA GLU A 93 13.26 13.39 3.60
C GLU A 93 13.07 12.29 2.55
N THR A 94 13.07 11.02 2.96
CA THR A 94 12.85 9.91 2.02
C THR A 94 11.50 10.01 1.30
N LEU A 95 10.43 10.41 1.99
CA LEU A 95 9.12 10.63 1.35
C LEU A 95 9.16 11.78 0.33
N ARG A 96 10.01 12.79 0.52
CA ARG A 96 10.21 13.85 -0.47
C ARG A 96 10.98 13.33 -1.67
N ASP A 97 12.07 12.60 -1.46
CA ASP A 97 12.89 12.02 -2.54
C ASP A 97 12.05 11.11 -3.44
N ILE A 98 11.15 10.32 -2.85
CA ILE A 98 10.19 9.51 -3.61
C ILE A 98 9.27 10.41 -4.45
N GLY A 99 8.72 11.48 -3.86
CA GLY A 99 7.86 12.43 -4.57
C GLY A 99 8.56 13.09 -5.76
N ASP A 100 9.81 13.52 -5.56
CA ASP A 100 10.65 14.11 -6.61
C ASP A 100 10.95 13.10 -7.72
N LEU A 101 11.35 11.86 -7.36
CA LEU A 101 11.55 10.80 -8.35
C LEU A 101 10.28 10.54 -9.16
N LEU A 102 9.12 10.38 -8.50
CA LEU A 102 7.85 10.14 -9.18
C LEU A 102 7.48 11.29 -10.12
N ARG A 103 7.81 12.53 -9.75
CA ARG A 103 7.62 13.71 -10.59
C ARG A 103 8.51 13.68 -11.83
N GLU A 104 9.79 13.32 -11.69
CA GLU A 104 10.71 13.15 -12.82
C GLU A 104 10.29 12.03 -13.77
N GLN A 105 9.57 11.03 -13.25
CA GLN A 105 9.07 9.93 -14.07
C GLN A 105 7.80 10.26 -14.85
N LEU A 106 7.08 11.33 -14.49
CA LEU A 106 5.97 11.82 -15.29
C LEU A 106 6.50 12.33 -16.64
N PRO A 107 5.83 12.02 -17.77
CA PRO A 107 6.22 12.54 -19.07
C PRO A 107 6.12 14.08 -19.08
N ASP A 108 6.96 14.72 -19.90
CA ASP A 108 6.80 16.14 -20.22
C ASP A 108 5.40 16.37 -20.81
N VAL A 109 4.58 17.12 -20.07
CA VAL A 109 3.14 17.34 -20.32
C VAL A 109 2.88 18.15 -21.60
N THR A 110 3.92 18.45 -22.38
CA THR A 110 3.79 19.16 -23.65
C THR A 110 3.10 18.32 -24.74
N SER A 111 3.05 16.98 -24.58
CA SER A 111 2.49 16.06 -25.58
C SER A 111 1.17 15.37 -25.17
N GLU A 112 0.89 15.26 -23.86
CA GLU A 112 -0.34 14.62 -23.37
C GLU A 112 -1.45 15.68 -23.20
N LYS A 113 -2.59 15.48 -23.87
CA LYS A 113 -3.70 16.46 -23.92
C LYS A 113 -4.39 16.73 -22.57
N HIS A 114 -3.95 16.11 -21.47
CA HIS A 114 -4.54 16.23 -20.15
C HIS A 114 -3.48 16.17 -19.04
N PRO A 115 -3.66 16.94 -17.94
CA PRO A 115 -2.86 16.79 -16.72
C PRO A 115 -2.84 15.33 -16.25
N LEU A 116 -1.66 14.85 -15.85
CA LEU A 116 -1.46 13.47 -15.44
C LEU A 116 -1.19 13.43 -13.93
N THR A 117 -2.07 12.75 -13.20
CA THR A 117 -1.89 12.49 -11.76
C THR A 117 -1.41 11.05 -11.57
N LEU A 118 -0.13 10.88 -11.23
CA LEU A 118 0.44 9.60 -10.86
C LEU A 118 0.16 9.31 -9.39
N GLN A 119 -0.30 8.10 -9.12
CA GLN A 119 -0.46 7.55 -7.79
C GLN A 119 0.56 6.45 -7.58
N GLY A 120 1.24 6.49 -6.44
CA GLY A 120 2.17 5.45 -6.01
C GLY A 120 1.79 4.98 -4.61
N ARG A 121 1.85 3.67 -4.33
CA ARG A 121 1.65 3.13 -2.99
C ARG A 121 2.83 2.25 -2.63
N MET A 122 3.65 2.71 -1.69
CA MET A 122 4.65 1.87 -1.04
C MET A 122 3.98 1.10 0.10
N THR A 123 4.26 -0.19 0.23
CA THR A 123 3.82 -1.00 1.36
C THR A 123 4.96 -1.88 1.84
N CYS A 124 5.23 -1.88 3.14
CA CYS A 124 5.96 -2.94 3.80
C CYS A 124 5.07 -3.63 4.83
N ARG A 125 5.16 -4.95 4.92
CA ARG A 125 4.27 -5.79 5.74
C ARG A 125 5.05 -6.86 6.48
N CYS A 126 4.75 -7.04 7.75
CA CYS A 126 5.20 -8.17 8.55
C CYS A 126 4.40 -9.43 8.16
N GLU A 127 5.09 -10.45 7.69
CA GLU A 127 4.55 -11.75 7.31
C GLU A 127 4.54 -12.73 8.50
N ASP A 128 3.85 -13.86 8.34
CA ASP A 128 3.64 -14.85 9.42
C ASP A 128 4.93 -15.50 9.95
N ASP A 129 6.03 -15.43 9.20
CA ASP A 129 7.35 -15.95 9.57
C ASP A 129 8.27 -14.87 10.16
N GLY A 130 7.77 -13.64 10.35
CA GLY A 130 8.54 -12.49 10.84
C GLY A 130 9.32 -11.76 9.76
N HIS A 131 9.32 -12.26 8.53
CA HIS A 131 9.90 -11.55 7.40
C HIS A 131 9.08 -10.29 7.12
N ILE A 132 9.75 -9.21 6.73
CA ILE A 132 9.05 -8.01 6.29
C ILE A 132 9.16 -7.96 4.77
N SER A 133 8.04 -8.07 4.07
CA SER A 133 7.96 -7.92 2.63
C SER A 133 7.84 -6.44 2.24
N GLY A 134 8.16 -6.12 0.99
CA GLY A 134 8.09 -4.78 0.43
C GLY A 134 7.53 -4.78 -0.99
N SER A 135 6.67 -3.83 -1.31
CA SER A 135 6.06 -3.72 -2.64
C SER A 135 5.67 -2.30 -2.99
N TRP A 136 5.45 -2.08 -4.29
CA TRP A 136 4.85 -0.88 -4.83
C TRP A 136 3.68 -1.16 -5.76
N GLN A 137 2.73 -0.22 -5.77
CA GLN A 137 1.65 -0.16 -6.74
C GLN A 137 1.64 1.22 -7.39
N PHE A 138 1.46 1.29 -8.70
CA PHE A 138 1.41 2.54 -9.45
C PHE A 138 0.18 2.58 -10.33
N GLY A 139 -0.38 3.77 -10.48
CA GLY A 139 -1.63 3.98 -11.21
C GLY A 139 -1.87 5.42 -11.61
N PHE A 140 -2.89 5.61 -12.44
CA PHE A 140 -3.39 6.91 -12.84
C PHE A 140 -4.89 6.97 -12.61
N SER A 141 -5.40 8.13 -12.19
CA SER A 141 -6.85 8.37 -12.03
C SER A 141 -7.58 7.32 -11.18
N GLY A 142 -6.92 6.75 -10.17
CA GLY A 142 -7.47 5.73 -9.27
C GLY A 142 -7.34 4.29 -9.77
N GLN A 143 -6.85 4.06 -10.99
CA GLN A 143 -6.66 2.73 -11.54
C GLN A 143 -5.20 2.30 -11.44
N ILE A 144 -4.93 1.28 -10.63
CA ILE A 144 -3.62 0.61 -10.57
C ILE A 144 -3.32 -0.01 -11.93
N CYS A 145 -2.13 0.19 -12.46
CA CYS A 145 -1.72 -0.35 -13.76
C CYS A 145 -0.38 -1.08 -13.73
N LEU A 146 0.45 -0.86 -12.70
CA LEU A 146 1.77 -1.47 -12.56
C LEU A 146 2.05 -1.84 -11.10
N LEU A 147 2.64 -3.02 -10.89
CA LEU A 147 3.09 -3.49 -9.59
C LEU A 147 4.60 -3.72 -9.63
N PHE A 148 5.26 -3.50 -8.50
CA PHE A 148 6.65 -3.88 -8.28
C PHE A 148 6.75 -4.72 -7.02
N ASP A 149 7.24 -5.95 -7.19
CA ASP A 149 7.64 -6.80 -6.10
C ASP A 149 9.10 -6.47 -5.76
N SER A 150 9.33 -5.88 -4.59
CA SER A 150 10.66 -5.41 -4.21
C SER A 150 11.60 -6.54 -3.78
N GLU A 151 11.06 -7.72 -3.45
CA GLU A 151 11.87 -8.86 -3.01
C GLU A 151 12.69 -9.40 -4.17
N ASN A 152 12.00 -9.77 -5.24
CA ASN A 152 12.61 -10.31 -6.46
C ASN A 152 12.91 -9.23 -7.50
N GLY A 153 12.40 -8.00 -7.34
CA GLY A 153 12.60 -6.89 -8.27
C GLY A 153 11.77 -7.03 -9.56
N HIS A 154 10.66 -7.77 -9.51
CA HIS A 154 9.83 -8.05 -10.68
C HIS A 154 8.74 -7.01 -10.87
N TRP A 155 8.60 -6.54 -12.11
CA TRP A 155 7.55 -5.62 -12.54
C TRP A 155 6.38 -6.38 -13.18
N THR A 156 5.15 -6.13 -12.72
CA THR A 156 3.94 -6.77 -13.25
C THR A 156 2.99 -5.73 -13.81
N GLU A 157 2.75 -5.76 -15.12
CA GLU A 157 1.71 -4.96 -15.78
C GLU A 157 0.33 -5.56 -15.46
N VAL A 158 -0.53 -4.78 -14.79
CA VAL A 158 -1.91 -5.19 -14.47
C VAL A 158 -2.87 -4.75 -15.57
N HIS A 159 -2.63 -3.56 -16.12
CA HIS A 159 -3.40 -2.98 -17.20
C HIS A 159 -2.48 -2.26 -18.19
N SER A 160 -2.93 -2.12 -19.44
CA SER A 160 -2.14 -1.54 -20.54
C SER A 160 -1.63 -0.11 -20.26
N GLY A 161 -2.30 0.65 -19.40
CA GLY A 161 -1.84 1.97 -18.94
C GLY A 161 -0.47 1.96 -18.24
N GLY A 162 -0.02 0.79 -17.74
CA GLY A 162 1.27 0.62 -17.07
C GLY A 162 2.42 0.23 -17.99
N ARG A 163 2.15 -0.16 -19.25
CA ARG A 163 3.15 -0.74 -20.16
C ARG A 163 4.35 0.17 -20.38
N ARG A 164 4.09 1.43 -20.76
CA ARG A 164 5.15 2.42 -21.05
C ARG A 164 5.99 2.70 -19.80
N MET A 165 5.35 2.79 -18.64
CA MET A 165 6.03 2.99 -17.36
C MET A 165 6.92 1.80 -17.03
N ARG A 166 6.40 0.57 -17.15
CA ARG A 166 7.16 -0.68 -16.98
C ARG A 166 8.37 -0.72 -17.88
N GLU A 167 8.19 -0.55 -19.19
CA GLU A 167 9.28 -0.62 -20.17
C GLU A 167 10.40 0.40 -19.89
N LYS A 168 10.04 1.58 -19.36
CA LYS A 168 11.00 2.61 -18.94
C LYS A 168 11.72 2.20 -17.65
N TRP A 169 10.98 1.86 -16.60
CA TRP A 169 11.53 1.64 -15.25
C TRP A 169 12.24 0.29 -15.08
N GLU A 170 11.84 -0.74 -15.84
CA GLU A 170 12.48 -2.05 -15.85
C GLU A 170 13.88 -1.98 -16.51
N LYS A 171 14.06 -1.08 -17.48
CA LYS A 171 15.37 -0.81 -18.11
C LYS A 171 16.25 0.11 -17.27
N ASP A 172 15.63 1.00 -16.49
CA ASP A 172 16.35 1.92 -15.61
C ASP A 172 16.62 1.27 -14.24
N ARG A 173 17.82 0.72 -14.10
CA ARG A 173 18.25 0.09 -12.85
C ARG A 173 18.29 1.07 -11.67
N ALA A 174 18.52 2.36 -11.89
CA ALA A 174 18.56 3.33 -10.80
C ALA A 174 17.17 3.49 -10.17
N VAL A 175 16.12 3.58 -11.00
CA VAL A 175 14.72 3.66 -10.56
C VAL A 175 14.31 2.40 -9.79
N SER A 176 14.56 1.22 -10.37
CA SER A 176 14.22 -0.06 -9.73
C SER A 176 14.97 -0.26 -8.40
N ASN A 177 16.27 0.07 -8.36
CA ASN A 177 17.07 -0.02 -7.14
C ASN A 177 16.62 0.97 -6.08
N PHE A 178 16.21 2.18 -6.48
CA PHE A 178 15.67 3.17 -5.55
C PHE A 178 14.40 2.65 -4.88
N PHE A 179 13.39 2.23 -5.65
CA PHE A 179 12.13 1.69 -5.09
C PHE A 179 12.36 0.47 -4.20
N LYS A 180 13.29 -0.42 -4.60
CA LYS A 180 13.69 -1.56 -3.78
C LYS A 180 14.33 -1.11 -2.47
N LYS A 181 15.31 -0.20 -2.51
CA LYS A 181 15.98 0.34 -1.32
C LYS A 181 14.98 0.93 -0.32
N VAL A 182 14.07 1.80 -0.77
CA VAL A 182 13.15 2.47 0.16
C VAL A 182 12.11 1.53 0.76
N SER A 183 11.60 0.56 -0.02
CA SER A 183 10.58 -0.38 0.46
C SER A 183 11.13 -1.56 1.27
N MET A 184 12.35 -2.04 0.96
CA MET A 184 13.00 -3.16 1.66
C MET A 184 14.01 -2.72 2.71
N GLY A 185 14.42 -1.46 2.72
CA GLY A 185 15.32 -0.88 3.72
C GLY A 185 14.55 0.05 4.65
N ASP A 186 14.29 1.27 4.17
CA ASP A 186 13.77 2.36 4.99
C ASP A 186 12.39 2.03 5.58
N CYS A 187 11.42 1.58 4.76
CA CYS A 187 10.09 1.20 5.22
C CYS A 187 10.14 0.08 6.27
N GLN A 188 10.96 -0.95 6.06
CA GLN A 188 11.08 -2.05 7.01
C GLN A 188 11.64 -1.57 8.35
N ALA A 189 12.66 -0.71 8.32
CA ALA A 189 13.23 -0.14 9.53
C ALA A 189 12.17 0.68 10.30
N TRP A 190 11.41 1.51 9.60
CA TRP A 190 10.33 2.28 10.21
C TRP A 190 9.22 1.39 10.78
N LEU A 191 8.81 0.33 10.07
CA LEU A 191 7.81 -0.60 10.58
C LEU A 191 8.29 -1.28 11.86
N ARG A 192 9.53 -1.77 11.93
CA ARG A 192 10.10 -2.35 13.17
C ARG A 192 10.11 -1.36 14.32
N ASP A 193 10.52 -0.12 14.06
CA ASP A 193 10.52 0.94 15.08
C ASP A 193 9.11 1.25 15.59
N PHE A 194 8.12 1.30 14.71
CA PHE A 194 6.72 1.53 15.07
C PHE A 194 6.18 0.38 15.92
N LEU A 195 6.46 -0.87 15.55
CA LEU A 195 6.07 -2.05 16.32
C LEU A 195 6.71 -2.08 17.70
N ARG A 196 8.01 -1.77 17.80
CA ARG A 196 8.70 -1.63 19.09
C ARG A 196 8.10 -0.52 19.97
N GLY A 197 7.56 0.53 19.36
CA GLY A 197 6.82 1.59 20.03
C GLY A 197 5.38 1.23 20.41
N GLY A 198 4.89 0.04 20.05
CA GLY A 198 3.51 -0.39 20.29
C GLY A 198 2.48 0.27 19.36
N MET A 199 2.92 0.77 18.21
CA MET A 199 2.07 1.41 17.20
C MET A 199 1.46 0.34 16.29
N GLY A 200 0.14 0.18 16.33
CA GLY A 200 -0.58 -0.80 15.54
C GLY A 200 -2.04 -0.97 15.95
N ALA A 201 -2.81 -1.70 15.16
CA ALA A 201 -4.20 -2.02 15.50
C ALA A 201 -4.28 -3.12 16.58
N GLY A 202 -4.18 -2.71 17.85
CA GLY A 202 -4.49 -3.59 18.99
C GLY A 202 -3.41 -3.58 20.05
N LYS A 203 -3.55 -2.73 21.07
CA LYS A 203 -2.84 -2.94 22.33
C LYS A 203 -3.41 -4.20 22.97
N LYS A 204 -2.74 -5.35 22.80
CA LYS A 204 -2.94 -6.49 23.70
C LYS A 204 -1.69 -6.70 24.53
N VAL A 205 -1.91 -6.73 25.83
CA VAL A 205 -0.95 -7.18 26.84
C VAL A 205 -0.85 -8.71 26.75
N GLN A 206 0.39 -9.21 26.85
CA GLN A 206 0.83 -10.59 27.11
C GLN A 206 0.56 -11.67 26.04
N ASP A 207 1.64 -12.14 25.41
CA ASP A 207 2.39 -13.38 25.68
C ASP A 207 2.90 -13.93 24.33
N GLY A 208 4.21 -13.85 24.12
CA GLY A 208 4.96 -14.27 22.90
C GLY A 208 4.17 -14.39 21.59
N GLY A 209 4.11 -13.33 20.77
CA GLY A 209 3.36 -13.38 19.52
C GLY A 209 3.65 -12.34 18.44
N ASP A 210 4.57 -11.39 18.63
CA ASP A 210 4.95 -10.46 17.56
C ASP A 210 6.27 -10.90 16.93
N ILE A 211 6.19 -11.62 15.81
CA ILE A 211 7.35 -12.24 15.15
C ILE A 211 8.27 -11.17 14.49
N CYS A 212 7.82 -9.92 14.40
CA CYS A 212 8.56 -8.80 13.78
C CYS A 212 9.20 -7.79 14.77
N ILE A 213 9.27 -8.07 16.07
CA ILE A 213 9.87 -7.18 17.10
C ILE A 213 11.32 -7.52 17.43
#